data_AF-A0A6A8AJF8-F1
#
_entry.id   AF-A0A6A8AJF8-F1
#
_cell.length_a   1.000
_cell.length_b   1.000
_cell.length_c   1.000
_cell.angle_alpha   90.00
_cell.angle_beta   90.00
_cell.angle_gamma   90.00
#
_symmetry.space_group_name_H-M   'P 1'
#
loop_
_entity.id
_entity.type
_entity.pdbx_description
1 polymer ?
#
loop_
_entity_poly.entity_id
_entity_poly.type
_entity_poly.pdbx_seq_one_letter_code
_entity_poly.pdbx_strand_id
1 'polypeptide(L)'
;MTRKLALVATAGLVGAAAFLSLGFALAGSNWHDAARLWIADKSTCGQNASGRDRVTLPLTSAESFIIRMPASVHFQPGGEPQAIISGDAAVLDHIRIDGGELSLDCDPGWFSPRVDVRLSGPSVARWEVHGSGDLVLSQVDQPRLDMVMKGSGSATATGKADVVDVTIAGSGNVSFEKLVAQLVQVEVHGSGDANLMAQAEADVFIAGSGDVEVIGPAVMRRSVVKGSGNISQTR
;
A
#
# COMPACT_ATOMS: atom_id res chain seq x y z
N MET A 1 14.29 9.12 38.21
CA MET A 1 13.91 9.30 36.79
C MET A 1 12.40 9.19 36.53
N THR A 2 11.65 8.40 37.30
CA THR A 2 10.19 8.19 37.17
C THR A 2 9.31 9.44 37.38
N ARG A 3 9.70 10.35 38.27
CA ARG A 3 8.91 11.56 38.59
C ARG A 3 8.88 12.61 37.48
N LYS A 4 9.90 12.65 36.60
CA LYS A 4 9.94 13.56 35.43
C LYS A 4 9.08 13.03 34.28
N LEU A 5 9.08 11.72 34.06
CA LEU A 5 8.23 11.05 33.06
C LEU A 5 6.74 11.15 33.40
N ALA A 6 6.37 11.00 34.67
CA ALA A 6 4.98 11.19 35.13
C ALA A 6 4.48 12.61 34.84
N LEU A 7 5.34 13.62 35.01
CA LEU A 7 4.99 15.03 34.82
C LEU A 7 4.78 15.38 33.34
N VAL A 8 5.59 14.80 32.45
CA VAL A 8 5.42 14.92 30.99
C VAL A 8 4.15 14.20 30.53
N ALA A 9 3.88 12.99 31.05
CA ALA A 9 2.66 12.25 30.73
C ALA A 9 1.40 13.01 31.18
N THR A 10 1.39 13.59 32.39
CA THR A 10 0.26 14.39 32.86
C THR A 10 0.10 15.68 32.05
N ALA A 11 1.19 16.35 31.66
CA ALA A 11 1.13 17.54 30.82
C ALA A 11 0.58 17.23 29.41
N GLY A 12 0.98 16.10 28.83
CA GLY A 12 0.45 15.62 27.55
C GLY A 12 -1.03 15.27 27.62
N LEU A 13 -1.47 14.60 28.68
CA LEU A 13 -2.87 14.21 28.88
C LEU A 13 -3.78 15.42 29.13
N VAL A 14 -3.28 16.43 29.87
CA VAL A 14 -3.97 17.71 30.05
C VAL A 14 -4.02 18.50 28.73
N GLY A 15 -2.94 18.51 27.94
CA GLY A 15 -2.93 19.11 26.61
C GLY A 15 -3.95 18.48 25.67
N ALA A 16 -4.00 17.14 25.63
CA ALA A 16 -4.98 16.40 24.83
C ALA A 16 -6.42 16.69 25.27
N ALA A 17 -6.69 16.72 26.58
CA ALA A 17 -8.00 17.08 27.11
C ALA A 17 -8.38 18.55 26.81
N ALA A 18 -7.41 19.46 26.78
CA ALA A 18 -7.62 20.86 26.40
C ALA A 18 -7.93 20.99 24.90
N PHE A 19 -7.19 20.32 24.02
CA PHE A 19 -7.48 20.32 22.58
C PHE A 19 -8.79 19.63 22.23
N LEU A 20 -9.09 18.51 22.89
CA LEU A 20 -10.40 17.87 22.80
C LEU A 20 -11.47 18.88 23.23
N SER A 21 -11.42 19.39 24.46
CA SER A 21 -12.47 20.30 24.96
C SER A 21 -12.62 21.60 24.13
N LEU A 22 -11.53 22.12 23.55
CA LEU A 22 -11.59 23.24 22.62
C LEU A 22 -12.25 22.84 21.28
N GLY A 23 -11.96 21.65 20.77
CA GLY A 23 -12.67 21.06 19.64
C GLY A 23 -14.15 20.84 19.94
N PHE A 24 -14.49 20.40 21.17
CA PHE A 24 -15.87 20.29 21.64
C PHE A 24 -16.58 21.64 21.65
N ALA A 25 -15.92 22.70 22.12
CA ALA A 25 -16.48 24.04 22.21
C ALA A 25 -16.66 24.70 20.84
N LEU A 26 -15.74 24.49 19.90
CA LEU A 26 -15.79 25.08 18.56
C LEU A 26 -16.77 24.36 17.61
N ALA A 27 -17.13 23.11 17.88
CA ALA A 27 -17.97 22.29 17.01
C ALA A 27 -19.50 22.55 17.12
N GLY A 28 -19.97 23.35 18.08
CA GLY A 28 -21.39 23.74 18.19
C GLY A 28 -22.36 22.62 18.61
N SER A 29 -23.67 22.90 18.63
CA SER A 29 -24.73 22.07 19.24
C SER A 29 -25.03 20.73 18.53
N ASN A 30 -24.33 20.40 17.44
CA ASN A 30 -24.55 19.17 16.66
C ASN A 30 -23.68 18.00 17.16
N TRP A 31 -23.24 18.05 18.42
CA TRP A 31 -22.40 17.01 19.05
C TRP A 31 -23.02 15.61 19.05
N HIS A 32 -24.34 15.49 18.97
CA HIS A 32 -25.02 14.19 18.85
C HIS A 32 -24.81 13.55 17.47
N ASP A 33 -24.63 14.35 16.41
CA ASP A 33 -24.29 13.86 15.07
C ASP A 33 -22.77 13.66 14.91
N ALA A 34 -21.97 14.47 15.60
CA ALA A 34 -20.53 14.21 15.74
C ALA A 34 -20.26 12.91 16.52
N ALA A 35 -20.97 12.63 17.62
CA ALA A 35 -20.87 11.36 18.33
C ALA A 35 -21.33 10.16 17.49
N ARG A 36 -22.29 10.35 16.56
CA ARG A 36 -22.64 9.34 15.55
C ARG A 36 -21.53 9.10 14.53
N LEU A 37 -20.75 10.10 14.17
CA LEU A 37 -19.54 9.92 13.33
C LEU A 37 -18.47 9.05 14.01
N TRP A 38 -18.45 8.96 15.35
CA TRP A 38 -17.54 8.07 16.09
C TRP A 38 -18.15 6.71 16.47
N ILE A 39 -19.49 6.59 16.50
CA ILE A 39 -20.20 5.39 16.99
C ILE A 39 -20.91 4.60 15.87
N ALA A 40 -21.06 5.17 14.68
CA ALA A 40 -21.92 4.61 13.63
C ALA A 40 -21.29 4.60 12.24
N ASP A 41 -20.01 4.24 12.12
CA ASP A 41 -19.51 3.67 10.86
C ASP A 41 -19.58 2.15 10.96
N LYS A 42 -20.81 1.63 10.92
CA LYS A 42 -21.06 0.18 10.92
C LYS A 42 -20.77 -0.33 9.52
N SER A 43 -19.92 -1.35 9.42
CA SER A 43 -19.65 -2.03 8.14
C SER A 43 -20.95 -2.32 7.38
N THR A 44 -20.94 -2.01 6.09
CA THR A 44 -22.05 -2.29 5.16
C THR A 44 -21.93 -3.64 4.48
N CYS A 45 -20.89 -4.43 4.81
CA CYS A 45 -20.64 -5.78 4.29
C CYS A 45 -21.62 -6.85 4.84
N GLY A 46 -22.64 -6.44 5.60
CA GLY A 46 -23.67 -7.34 6.13
C GLY A 46 -23.22 -8.21 7.30
N GLN A 47 -24.11 -9.12 7.73
CA GLN A 47 -23.84 -10.15 8.74
C GLN A 47 -23.98 -11.51 8.03
N ASN A 48 -22.98 -12.38 8.19
CA ASN A 48 -22.80 -13.58 7.37
C ASN A 48 -23.97 -14.57 7.32
N ALA A 49 -24.18 -15.14 6.12
CA ALA A 49 -25.00 -16.34 5.86
C ALA A 49 -24.18 -17.52 5.30
N SER A 50 -22.91 -17.34 4.91
CA SER A 50 -22.09 -18.36 4.26
C SER A 50 -20.84 -18.66 5.11
N GLY A 51 -20.70 -19.89 5.64
CA GLY A 51 -19.55 -20.31 6.45
C GLY A 51 -18.26 -20.59 5.66
N ARG A 52 -18.02 -19.88 4.54
CA ARG A 52 -16.87 -20.08 3.67
C ARG A 52 -15.72 -19.15 4.09
N ASP A 53 -14.53 -19.70 4.28
CA ASP A 53 -13.31 -18.97 4.63
C ASP A 53 -12.38 -18.73 3.42
N ARG A 54 -12.73 -19.31 2.26
CA ARG A 54 -11.94 -19.27 1.03
C ARG A 54 -12.80 -19.31 -0.23
N VAL A 55 -12.42 -18.52 -1.23
CA VAL A 55 -13.00 -18.50 -2.58
C VAL A 55 -11.89 -18.61 -3.62
N THR A 56 -12.11 -19.40 -4.67
CA THR A 56 -11.20 -19.48 -5.83
C THR A 56 -11.88 -18.87 -7.04
N LEU A 57 -11.23 -17.90 -7.68
CA LEU A 57 -11.70 -17.25 -8.90
C LEU A 57 -10.71 -17.51 -10.04
N PRO A 58 -11.16 -17.76 -11.27
CA PRO A 58 -10.27 -17.84 -12.42
C PRO A 58 -9.64 -16.48 -12.69
N LEU A 59 -8.33 -16.45 -12.95
CA LEU A 59 -7.64 -15.22 -13.32
C LEU A 59 -7.56 -15.12 -14.84
N THR A 60 -8.22 -14.12 -15.43
CA THR A 60 -8.01 -13.77 -16.84
C THR A 60 -6.67 -13.06 -16.97
N SER A 61 -5.90 -13.36 -18.03
CA SER A 61 -4.63 -12.66 -18.29
C SER A 61 -4.86 -11.15 -18.36
N ALA A 62 -4.23 -10.40 -17.47
CA ALA A 62 -4.32 -8.95 -17.44
C ALA A 62 -2.91 -8.35 -17.56
N GLU A 63 -2.76 -7.35 -18.44
CA GLU A 63 -1.51 -6.60 -18.55
C GLU A 63 -1.27 -5.70 -17.33
N SER A 64 -2.36 -5.33 -16.64
CA SER A 64 -2.37 -4.53 -15.41
C SER A 64 -3.26 -5.13 -14.34
N PHE A 65 -2.84 -5.07 -13.08
CA PHE A 65 -3.65 -5.46 -11.93
C PHE A 65 -3.78 -4.32 -10.92
N ILE A 66 -5.01 -3.96 -10.57
CA ILE A 66 -5.35 -2.82 -9.70
C ILE A 66 -5.96 -3.35 -8.40
N ILE A 67 -5.44 -2.92 -7.26
CA ILE A 67 -5.91 -3.27 -5.93
C ILE A 67 -6.59 -2.03 -5.33
N ARG A 68 -7.93 -2.04 -5.22
CA ARG A 68 -8.72 -0.91 -4.68
C ARG A 68 -9.25 -1.12 -3.28
N MET A 69 -8.91 -2.23 -2.64
CA MET A 69 -9.36 -2.57 -1.30
C MET A 69 -8.18 -2.85 -0.38
N PRO A 70 -8.33 -2.64 0.95
CA PRO A 70 -7.34 -3.08 1.91
C PRO A 70 -7.24 -4.62 1.87
N ALA A 71 -6.12 -5.13 1.37
CA ALA A 71 -5.84 -6.55 1.30
C ALA A 71 -4.32 -6.78 1.29
N SER A 72 -3.90 -7.97 1.73
CA SER A 72 -2.55 -8.47 1.51
C SER A 72 -2.58 -9.35 0.25
N VAL A 73 -1.91 -8.90 -0.80
CA VAL A 73 -1.89 -9.57 -2.10
C VAL A 73 -0.52 -10.16 -2.35
N HIS A 74 -0.48 -11.47 -2.60
CA HIS A 74 0.70 -12.24 -2.94
C HIS A 74 0.58 -12.73 -4.37
N PHE A 75 1.53 -12.36 -5.24
CA PHE A 75 1.57 -12.82 -6.62
C PHE A 75 2.86 -13.58 -6.91
N GLN A 76 2.74 -14.71 -7.60
CA GLN A 76 3.85 -15.46 -8.13
C GLN A 76 3.57 -15.85 -9.59
N PRO A 77 4.45 -15.49 -10.55
CA PRO A 77 4.30 -15.92 -11.93
C PRO A 77 4.38 -17.43 -12.08
N GLY A 78 3.65 -17.96 -13.06
CA GLY A 78 3.57 -19.39 -13.38
C GLY A 78 2.39 -20.11 -12.73
N GLY A 79 2.28 -21.41 -13.01
CA GLY A 79 1.19 -22.25 -12.55
C GLY A 79 -0.14 -21.99 -13.27
N GLU A 80 -1.23 -22.50 -12.69
CA GLU A 80 -2.57 -22.27 -13.21
C GLU A 80 -3.03 -20.84 -12.90
N PRO A 81 -3.64 -20.12 -13.86
CA PRO A 81 -4.18 -18.78 -13.63
C PRO A 81 -5.36 -18.81 -12.65
N GLN A 82 -5.13 -18.41 -11.40
CA GLN A 82 -6.16 -18.42 -10.37
C GLN A 82 -5.88 -17.38 -9.28
N ALA A 83 -6.97 -16.93 -8.66
CA ALA A 83 -6.97 -16.11 -7.46
C ALA A 83 -7.60 -16.90 -6.32
N ILE A 84 -6.86 -17.12 -5.24
CA ILE A 84 -7.33 -17.76 -4.01
C ILE A 84 -7.45 -16.66 -2.96
N ILE A 85 -8.68 -16.38 -2.54
CA ILE A 85 -9.00 -15.29 -1.62
C ILE A 85 -9.46 -15.91 -0.30
N SER A 86 -8.87 -15.48 0.80
CA SER A 86 -9.17 -15.93 2.17
C SER A 86 -9.43 -14.75 3.09
N GLY A 87 -10.40 -14.89 4.00
CA GLY A 87 -10.80 -13.82 4.91
C GLY A 87 -12.12 -14.09 5.61
N ASP A 88 -12.68 -13.06 6.25
CA ASP A 88 -14.02 -13.13 6.84
C ASP A 88 -15.07 -13.31 5.75
N ALA A 89 -15.97 -14.28 5.93
CA ALA A 89 -16.96 -14.61 4.93
C ALA A 89 -17.88 -13.42 4.54
N ALA A 90 -18.06 -12.44 5.44
CA ALA A 90 -18.95 -11.29 5.22
C ALA A 90 -18.33 -10.35 4.20
N VAL A 91 -17.02 -10.39 4.08
CA VAL A 91 -16.27 -9.60 3.11
C VAL A 91 -16.08 -10.40 1.83
N LEU A 92 -15.84 -11.72 1.93
CA LEU A 92 -15.60 -12.58 0.77
C LEU A 92 -16.73 -12.54 -0.27
N ASP A 93 -17.99 -12.48 0.16
CA ASP A 93 -19.14 -12.43 -0.76
C ASP A 93 -19.25 -11.08 -1.51
N HIS A 94 -18.54 -10.04 -1.05
CA HIS A 94 -18.49 -8.71 -1.66
C HIS A 94 -17.22 -8.46 -2.49
N ILE A 95 -16.27 -9.40 -2.53
CA ILE A 95 -15.04 -9.25 -3.31
C ILE A 95 -15.31 -9.56 -4.78
N ARG A 96 -14.83 -8.68 -5.67
CA ARG A 96 -14.92 -8.82 -7.12
C ARG A 96 -13.54 -8.67 -7.75
N ILE A 97 -13.28 -9.51 -8.75
CA ILE A 97 -12.15 -9.37 -9.67
C ILE A 97 -12.74 -9.25 -11.07
N ASP A 98 -12.64 -8.09 -11.68
CA ASP A 98 -13.09 -7.84 -13.05
C ASP A 98 -12.05 -7.02 -13.82
N GLY A 99 -11.71 -7.43 -15.04
CA GLY A 99 -10.73 -6.72 -15.88
C GLY A 99 -9.35 -6.50 -15.25
N GLY A 100 -8.94 -7.30 -14.25
CA GLY A 100 -7.70 -7.09 -13.50
C GLY A 100 -7.84 -6.12 -12.32
N GLU A 101 -9.05 -5.66 -11.97
CA GLU A 101 -9.31 -4.84 -10.80
C GLU A 101 -9.89 -5.67 -9.65
N LEU A 102 -9.19 -5.70 -8.51
CA LEU A 102 -9.64 -6.24 -7.24
C LEU A 102 -10.35 -5.14 -6.45
N SER A 103 -11.65 -5.30 -6.26
CA SER A 103 -12.52 -4.32 -5.58
C SER A 103 -13.42 -4.99 -4.54
N LEU A 104 -13.88 -4.17 -3.59
CA LEU A 104 -14.84 -4.56 -2.56
C LEU A 104 -16.15 -3.78 -2.75
N ASP A 105 -17.26 -4.50 -2.95
CA ASP A 105 -18.61 -3.94 -3.11
C ASP A 105 -19.32 -3.77 -1.75
N CYS A 106 -18.58 -3.25 -0.78
CA CYS A 106 -19.08 -2.82 0.53
C CYS A 106 -18.06 -1.91 1.22
N ASP A 107 -18.52 -1.12 2.19
CA ASP A 107 -17.67 -0.36 3.10
C ASP A 107 -17.36 -1.21 4.36
N PRO A 108 -16.10 -1.59 4.60
CA PRO A 108 -15.72 -2.31 5.82
C PRO A 108 -15.80 -1.43 7.08
N GLY A 109 -15.96 -0.12 6.94
CA GLY A 109 -15.84 0.85 8.02
C GLY A 109 -14.40 0.95 8.52
N TRP A 110 -14.22 1.40 9.77
CA TRP A 110 -12.88 1.58 10.36
C TRP A 110 -12.14 0.27 10.65
N PHE A 111 -12.83 -0.87 10.62
CA PHE A 111 -12.23 -2.17 10.81
C PHE A 111 -11.78 -2.70 9.45
N SER A 112 -10.49 -2.60 9.14
CA SER A 112 -9.93 -3.23 7.93
C SER A 112 -10.01 -4.75 8.07
N PRO A 113 -10.87 -5.46 7.29
CA PRO A 113 -10.90 -6.89 7.31
C PRO A 113 -9.57 -7.43 6.80
N ARG A 114 -9.05 -8.47 7.45
CA ARG A 114 -7.85 -9.16 6.98
C ARG A 114 -8.25 -10.04 5.81
N VAL A 115 -8.01 -9.56 4.60
CA VAL A 115 -8.19 -10.30 3.36
C VAL A 115 -6.81 -10.66 2.80
N ASP A 116 -6.58 -11.95 2.63
CA ASP A 116 -5.39 -12.53 2.01
C ASP A 116 -5.73 -12.99 0.60
N VAL A 117 -5.00 -12.52 -0.40
CA VAL A 117 -5.22 -12.86 -1.81
C VAL A 117 -3.94 -13.46 -2.37
N ARG A 118 -4.00 -14.72 -2.80
CA ARG A 118 -2.92 -15.39 -3.52
C ARG A 118 -3.27 -15.48 -5.00
N LEU A 119 -2.43 -14.92 -5.84
CA LEU A 119 -2.57 -14.87 -7.28
C LEU A 119 -1.44 -15.69 -7.92
N SER A 120 -1.79 -16.52 -8.90
CA SER A 120 -0.84 -17.20 -9.78
C SER A 120 -1.31 -17.09 -11.23
N GLY A 121 -0.39 -17.11 -12.19
CA GLY A 121 -0.69 -16.98 -13.60
C GLY A 121 0.42 -16.35 -14.45
N PRO A 122 0.10 -15.84 -15.64
CA PRO A 122 1.07 -15.15 -16.51
C PRO A 122 1.63 -13.90 -15.83
N SER A 123 2.84 -13.48 -16.24
CA SER A 123 3.47 -12.26 -15.74
C SER A 123 2.58 -11.03 -15.98
N VAL A 124 2.46 -10.18 -14.97
CA VAL A 124 1.71 -8.92 -15.02
C VAL A 124 2.71 -7.77 -15.05
N ALA A 125 2.63 -6.94 -16.08
CA ALA A 125 3.57 -5.85 -16.28
C ALA A 125 3.33 -4.68 -15.31
N ARG A 126 2.06 -4.37 -15.00
CA ARG A 126 1.69 -3.19 -14.23
C ARG A 126 0.87 -3.53 -12.98
N TRP A 127 1.26 -3.00 -11.85
CA TRP A 127 0.57 -3.14 -10.57
C TRP A 127 0.18 -1.77 -10.04
N GLU A 128 -1.08 -1.60 -9.63
CA GLU A 128 -1.54 -0.39 -8.95
C GLU A 128 -2.12 -0.75 -7.57
N VAL A 129 -1.57 -0.19 -6.50
CA VAL A 129 -2.09 -0.35 -5.14
C VAL A 129 -2.73 0.95 -4.71
N HIS A 130 -4.03 0.93 -4.45
CA HIS A 130 -4.78 2.05 -3.88
C HIS A 130 -5.09 1.82 -2.40
N GLY A 131 -5.10 2.90 -1.62
CA GLY A 131 -5.43 2.84 -0.20
C GLY A 131 -4.29 2.30 0.66
N SER A 132 -4.57 1.28 1.47
CA SER A 132 -3.64 0.74 2.48
C SER A 132 -3.35 -0.76 2.29
N GLY A 133 -3.39 -1.24 1.04
CA GLY A 133 -3.09 -2.64 0.72
C GLY A 133 -1.59 -2.94 0.73
N ASP A 134 -1.25 -4.20 0.93
CA ASP A 134 0.12 -4.72 0.83
C ASP A 134 0.26 -5.60 -0.41
N LEU A 135 1.35 -5.42 -1.15
CA LEU A 135 1.67 -6.23 -2.34
C LEU A 135 3.00 -6.96 -2.16
N VAL A 136 3.00 -8.25 -2.46
CA VAL A 136 4.19 -9.09 -2.44
C VAL A 136 4.32 -9.80 -3.79
N LEU A 137 5.29 -9.38 -4.59
CA LEU A 137 5.64 -10.01 -5.86
C LEU A 137 6.81 -10.97 -5.67
N SER A 138 6.59 -12.25 -5.94
CA SER A 138 7.57 -13.30 -5.71
C SER A 138 8.10 -13.88 -7.02
N GLN A 139 9.43 -13.96 -7.15
CA GLN A 139 10.11 -14.59 -8.29
C GLN A 139 9.70 -14.01 -9.66
N VAL A 140 9.63 -12.68 -9.73
CA VAL A 140 9.33 -11.98 -10.98
C VAL A 140 10.48 -12.16 -11.97
N ASP A 141 10.15 -12.44 -13.23
CA ASP A 141 11.10 -12.51 -14.36
C ASP A 141 10.39 -11.93 -15.59
N GLN A 142 10.62 -10.64 -15.87
CA GLN A 142 9.94 -9.94 -16.96
C GLN A 142 10.74 -8.74 -17.47
N PRO A 143 10.53 -8.30 -18.72
CA PRO A 143 11.25 -7.15 -19.27
C PRO A 143 10.95 -5.83 -18.54
N ARG A 144 9.73 -5.66 -18.04
CA ARG A 144 9.28 -4.40 -17.44
C ARG A 144 8.32 -4.64 -16.29
N LEU A 145 8.54 -3.95 -15.17
CA LEU A 145 7.64 -3.93 -14.03
C LEU A 145 7.29 -2.47 -13.68
N ASP A 146 6.02 -2.14 -13.80
CA ASP A 146 5.48 -0.82 -13.47
C ASP A 146 4.69 -0.92 -12.16
N MET A 147 5.14 -0.23 -11.11
CA MET A 147 4.49 -0.21 -9.80
C MET A 147 3.96 1.19 -9.49
N VAL A 148 2.65 1.31 -9.31
CA VAL A 148 2.00 2.57 -8.92
C VAL A 148 1.37 2.40 -7.55
N MET A 149 1.82 3.19 -6.59
CA MET A 149 1.27 3.22 -5.24
C MET A 149 0.53 4.53 -5.00
N LYS A 150 -0.77 4.45 -4.73
CA LYS A 150 -1.66 5.58 -4.46
C LYS A 150 -2.28 5.43 -3.07
N GLY A 151 -1.60 5.93 -2.05
CA GLY A 151 -2.03 5.80 -0.65
C GLY A 151 -0.88 5.56 0.31
N SER A 152 -1.09 4.68 1.28
CA SER A 152 -0.17 4.39 2.39
C SER A 152 0.15 2.90 2.54
N GLY A 153 -0.05 2.13 1.45
CA GLY A 153 0.25 0.71 1.41
C GLY A 153 1.73 0.39 1.36
N SER A 154 2.06 -0.89 1.21
CA SER A 154 3.43 -1.35 1.00
C SER A 154 3.56 -2.28 -0.20
N ALA A 155 4.74 -2.31 -0.83
CA ALA A 155 5.02 -3.23 -1.92
C ALA A 155 6.43 -3.81 -1.80
N THR A 156 6.54 -5.12 -1.94
CA THR A 156 7.81 -5.85 -1.97
C THR A 156 7.90 -6.69 -3.23
N ALA A 157 9.11 -6.81 -3.78
CA ALA A 157 9.33 -7.63 -4.97
C ALA A 157 10.66 -8.40 -4.88
N THR A 158 10.68 -9.60 -5.48
CA THR A 158 11.87 -10.44 -5.60
C THR A 158 12.01 -10.96 -7.02
N GLY A 159 13.24 -11.19 -7.49
CA GLY A 159 13.51 -11.75 -8.82
C GLY A 159 14.36 -10.82 -9.67
N LYS A 160 14.03 -10.67 -10.95
CA LYS A 160 14.72 -9.78 -11.88
C LYS A 160 13.77 -9.12 -12.89
N ALA A 161 14.11 -7.92 -13.31
CA ALA A 161 13.47 -7.24 -14.43
C ALA A 161 14.48 -6.38 -15.20
N ASP A 162 14.23 -6.08 -16.48
CA ASP A 162 15.13 -5.17 -17.20
C ASP A 162 14.86 -3.71 -16.80
N VAL A 163 13.58 -3.33 -16.76
CA VAL A 163 13.13 -1.98 -16.38
C VAL A 163 12.15 -2.06 -15.22
N VAL A 164 12.37 -1.24 -14.20
CA VAL A 164 11.45 -1.08 -13.06
C VAL A 164 11.08 0.39 -12.92
N ASP A 165 9.81 0.70 -13.11
CA ASP A 165 9.27 2.04 -12.97
C ASP A 165 8.35 2.09 -11.74
N VAL A 166 8.69 2.93 -10.76
CA VAL A 166 7.94 3.08 -9.52
C VAL A 166 7.41 4.49 -9.39
N THR A 167 6.09 4.63 -9.21
CA THR A 167 5.44 5.89 -8.89
C THR A 167 4.74 5.79 -7.54
N ILE A 168 5.12 6.63 -6.60
CA ILE A 168 4.48 6.72 -5.27
C ILE A 168 3.75 8.05 -5.17
N ALA A 169 2.44 8.01 -5.00
CA ALA A 169 1.59 9.17 -4.72
C ALA A 169 0.92 8.96 -3.35
N GLY A 170 1.48 9.60 -2.31
CA GLY A 170 1.03 9.42 -0.93
C GLY A 170 2.20 9.20 0.04
N SER A 171 2.02 8.26 0.97
CA SER A 171 2.95 7.96 2.06
C SER A 171 3.26 6.46 2.17
N GLY A 172 3.11 5.73 1.08
CA GLY A 172 3.36 4.30 1.04
C GLY A 172 4.83 3.95 0.79
N ASN A 173 5.18 2.69 1.01
CA ASN A 173 6.57 2.22 1.03
C ASN A 173 6.82 1.13 -0.02
N VAL A 174 7.88 1.26 -0.81
CA VAL A 174 8.27 0.28 -1.82
C VAL A 174 9.65 -0.28 -1.50
N SER A 175 9.76 -1.59 -1.27
CA SER A 175 11.01 -2.27 -0.92
C SER A 175 11.33 -3.36 -1.94
N PHE A 176 12.03 -2.98 -3.00
CA PHE A 176 12.44 -3.81 -4.13
C PHE A 176 13.94 -4.15 -4.09
N GLU A 177 14.54 -4.14 -2.91
CA GLU A 177 15.96 -4.46 -2.68
C GLU A 177 16.36 -5.87 -3.16
N LYS A 178 15.38 -6.78 -3.24
CA LYS A 178 15.56 -8.17 -3.68
C LYS A 178 15.13 -8.40 -5.15
N LEU A 179 14.76 -7.34 -5.86
CA LEU A 179 14.44 -7.36 -7.28
C LEU A 179 15.60 -6.73 -8.04
N VAL A 180 16.35 -7.53 -8.80
CA VAL A 180 17.49 -7.04 -9.58
C VAL A 180 16.98 -6.37 -10.86
N ALA A 181 17.11 -5.06 -10.96
CA ALA A 181 16.75 -4.30 -12.16
C ALA A 181 17.99 -3.80 -12.92
N GLN A 182 17.94 -3.74 -14.25
CA GLN A 182 19.00 -3.05 -15.02
C GLN A 182 18.80 -1.53 -14.94
N LEU A 183 17.59 -1.07 -15.21
CA LEU A 183 17.19 0.32 -15.21
C LEU A 183 16.08 0.52 -14.18
N VAL A 184 16.22 1.55 -13.35
CA VAL A 184 15.22 1.93 -12.35
C VAL A 184 14.80 3.37 -12.58
N GLN A 185 13.48 3.61 -12.63
CA GLN A 185 12.90 4.94 -12.56
C GLN A 185 12.02 5.05 -11.30
N VAL A 186 12.19 6.12 -10.53
CA VAL A 186 11.40 6.37 -9.32
C VAL A 186 10.87 7.78 -9.32
N GLU A 187 9.57 7.92 -9.15
CA GLU A 187 8.89 9.20 -8.95
C GLU A 187 8.09 9.16 -7.64
N VAL A 188 8.48 10.01 -6.68
CA VAL A 188 7.79 10.14 -5.40
C VAL A 188 7.07 11.48 -5.35
N HIS A 189 5.76 11.45 -5.12
CA HIS A 189 4.88 12.60 -4.89
C HIS A 189 4.23 12.46 -3.51
N GLY A 190 4.79 13.13 -2.51
CA GLY A 190 4.35 13.02 -1.11
C GLY A 190 5.51 12.66 -0.17
N SER A 191 5.27 11.70 0.73
CA SER A 191 6.18 11.34 1.82
C SER A 191 6.45 9.84 1.89
N GLY A 192 6.28 9.13 0.78
CA GLY A 192 6.54 7.68 0.71
C GLY A 192 8.00 7.37 0.37
N ASP A 193 8.46 6.20 0.78
CA ASP A 193 9.85 5.79 0.67
C ASP A 193 10.03 4.66 -0.36
N ALA A 194 11.20 4.61 -1.01
CA ALA A 194 11.51 3.56 -1.98
C ALA A 194 12.96 3.07 -1.89
N ASN A 195 13.14 1.75 -1.73
CA ASN A 195 14.46 1.10 -1.79
C ASN A 195 14.50 0.15 -2.98
N LEU A 196 15.42 0.34 -3.92
CA LEU A 196 15.46 -0.44 -5.16
C LEU A 196 16.89 -0.83 -5.55
N MET A 197 17.06 -2.01 -6.14
CA MET A 197 18.36 -2.45 -6.67
C MET A 197 18.46 -2.17 -8.17
N ALA A 198 19.49 -1.41 -8.57
CA ALA A 198 19.77 -1.05 -9.96
C ALA A 198 21.21 -1.44 -10.36
N GLN A 199 21.37 -2.06 -11.52
CA GLN A 199 22.67 -2.54 -12.02
C GLN A 199 23.32 -1.59 -13.04
N ALA A 200 22.55 -0.90 -13.87
CA ALA A 200 23.07 -0.06 -14.94
C ALA A 200 22.75 1.42 -14.73
N GLU A 201 21.48 1.79 -14.63
CA GLU A 201 21.07 3.20 -14.52
C GLU A 201 19.92 3.39 -13.54
N ALA A 202 19.90 4.57 -12.91
CA ALA A 202 18.81 4.98 -12.05
C ALA A 202 18.42 6.43 -12.32
N ASP A 203 17.12 6.67 -12.38
CA ASP A 203 16.50 7.98 -12.52
C ASP A 203 15.55 8.18 -11.35
N VAL A 204 15.83 9.16 -10.49
CA VAL A 204 15.05 9.42 -9.28
C VAL A 204 14.60 10.87 -9.22
N PHE A 205 13.30 11.05 -9.02
CA PHE A 205 12.65 12.33 -8.81
C PHE A 205 11.75 12.29 -7.58
N ILE A 206 11.91 13.27 -6.69
CA ILE A 206 11.10 13.42 -5.48
C ILE A 206 10.46 14.80 -5.49
N ALA A 207 9.15 14.85 -5.29
CA ALA A 207 8.36 16.04 -5.02
C ALA A 207 7.64 15.87 -3.67
N GLY A 208 8.28 16.32 -2.60
CA GLY A 208 7.80 16.15 -1.23
C GLY A 208 8.93 15.84 -0.25
N SER A 209 8.68 14.90 0.66
CA SER A 209 9.53 14.62 1.82
C SER A 209 9.91 13.14 1.98
N GLY A 210 9.64 12.30 0.97
CA GLY A 210 10.01 10.88 0.99
C GLY A 210 11.49 10.66 0.69
N ASP A 211 11.97 9.46 1.01
CA ASP A 211 13.36 9.06 0.83
C ASP A 211 13.49 7.92 -0.19
N VAL A 212 14.52 7.99 -1.04
CA VAL A 212 14.81 6.95 -2.03
C VAL A 212 16.25 6.46 -1.88
N GLU A 213 16.41 5.16 -1.65
CA GLU A 213 17.70 4.49 -1.66
C GLU A 213 17.85 3.63 -2.92
N VAL A 214 18.90 3.89 -3.69
CA VAL A 214 19.30 3.06 -4.83
C VAL A 214 20.49 2.19 -4.43
N ILE A 215 20.31 0.87 -4.52
CA ILE A 215 21.31 -0.13 -4.17
C ILE A 215 21.98 -0.66 -5.45
N GLY A 216 23.31 -0.71 -5.47
CA GLY A 216 24.10 -1.29 -6.54
C GLY A 216 24.91 -0.28 -7.36
N PRO A 217 25.62 -0.76 -8.40
CA PRO A 217 26.62 0.01 -9.12
C PRO A 217 26.05 1.00 -10.16
N ALA A 218 24.71 1.18 -10.21
CA ALA A 218 24.05 1.99 -11.23
C ALA A 218 24.58 3.42 -11.35
N VAL A 219 24.54 3.96 -12.57
CA VAL A 219 24.82 5.36 -12.86
C VAL A 219 23.54 6.18 -12.64
N MET A 220 23.59 7.13 -11.71
CA MET A 220 22.48 8.07 -11.47
C MET A 220 22.37 9.07 -12.64
N ARG A 221 21.33 8.92 -13.47
CA ARG A 221 21.02 9.81 -14.60
C ARG A 221 20.32 11.08 -14.16
N ARG A 222 19.39 10.96 -13.22
CA ARG A 222 18.62 12.04 -12.61
C ARG A 222 18.51 11.79 -11.12
N SER A 223 18.74 12.84 -10.33
CA SER A 223 18.58 12.81 -8.87
C SER A 223 18.09 14.19 -8.42
N VAL A 224 16.78 14.39 -8.50
CA VAL A 224 16.17 15.69 -8.24
C VAL A 224 15.20 15.59 -7.08
N VAL A 225 15.39 16.45 -6.07
CA VAL A 225 14.46 16.61 -4.95
C VAL A 225 13.85 18.01 -4.99
N LYS A 226 12.53 18.07 -4.99
CA LYS A 226 11.71 19.26 -4.79
C LYS A 226 10.97 19.12 -3.46
N GLY A 227 11.61 19.56 -2.38
CA GLY A 227 11.06 19.48 -1.03
C GLY A 227 12.15 19.19 -0.01
N SER A 228 11.90 18.26 0.90
CA SER A 228 12.78 17.94 2.04
C SER A 228 13.21 16.48 2.11
N GLY A 229 12.89 15.68 1.10
CA GLY A 229 13.31 14.28 1.01
C GLY A 229 14.81 14.12 0.70
N ASN A 230 15.26 12.87 0.67
CA ASN A 230 16.65 12.51 0.38
C ASN A 230 16.77 11.42 -0.70
N ILE A 231 17.86 11.47 -1.46
CA ILE A 231 18.24 10.41 -2.41
C ILE A 231 19.63 9.92 -1.99
N SER A 232 19.75 8.63 -1.68
CA SER A 232 21.02 7.98 -1.36
C SER A 232 21.34 6.85 -2.35
N GLN A 233 22.64 6.57 -2.50
CA GLN A 233 23.11 5.41 -3.24
C GLN A 233 24.06 4.58 -2.38
N THR A 234 23.76 3.29 -2.24
CA THR A 234 24.60 2.30 -1.56
C THR A 234 25.16 1.33 -2.60
N ARG A 235 26.48 1.11 -2.60
CA ARG A 235 27.14 0.23 -3.58
C ARG A 235 27.30 -1.19 -3.08
#